data_AF-A0A2V9CYA6-F1
#
_entry.id   AF-A0A2V9CYA6-F1
#
_cell.length_a   1.000
_cell.length_b   1.000
_cell.length_c   1.000
_cell.angle_alpha   90.00
_cell.angle_beta   90.00
_cell.angle_gamma   90.00
#
_symmetry.space_group_name_H-M   'P 1'
#
loop_
_entity.id
_entity.type
_entity.pdbx_description
1 polymer ?
#
loop_
_entity_poly.entity_id
_entity_poly.type
_entity_poly.pdbx_seq_one_letter_code
_entity_poly.pdbx_strand_id
1 'polypeptide(L)'
;MRELAQQTVLSAFIASVGKRTPREAAHDATELCSLARALHRLNEVSCNCGLTPRQEKRMQNLEDKVRSILARAGMALNHFNGDPRGYAVYIDLPDGSYNSFGGREHGYGIG
;
A
#
# COMPACT_ATOMS: atom_id res chain seq x y z
N MET A 1 -10.19 -14.34 1.13
CA MET A 1 -11.16 -13.69 0.21
C MET A 1 -10.95 -12.18 0.03
N ARG A 2 -10.49 -11.40 1.04
CA ARG A 2 -10.25 -9.95 0.89
C ARG A 2 -9.09 -9.56 -0.05
N GLU A 3 -7.99 -10.31 -0.02
CA GLU A 3 -6.76 -9.97 -0.74
C GLU A 3 -6.91 -10.01 -2.26
N LEU A 4 -7.61 -11.01 -2.80
CA LEU A 4 -7.84 -11.13 -4.24
C LEU A 4 -8.70 -9.97 -4.76
N ALA A 5 -9.74 -9.59 -4.01
CA ALA A 5 -10.60 -8.45 -4.35
C ALA A 5 -9.82 -7.14 -4.36
N GLN A 6 -8.95 -6.92 -3.37
CA GLN A 6 -8.12 -5.73 -3.28
C GLN A 6 -7.07 -5.65 -4.39
N GLN A 7 -6.43 -6.77 -4.72
CA GLN A 7 -5.53 -6.88 -5.87
C GLN A 7 -6.27 -6.59 -7.19
N THR A 8 -7.49 -7.10 -7.37
CA THR A 8 -8.30 -6.82 -8.57
C THR A 8 -8.63 -5.34 -8.69
N VAL A 9 -9.07 -4.72 -7.58
CA VAL A 9 -9.39 -3.29 -7.53
C VAL A 9 -8.15 -2.44 -7.85
N LEU A 10 -7.03 -2.69 -7.18
CA LEU A 10 -5.77 -1.99 -7.44
C LEU A 10 -5.28 -2.22 -8.88
N SER A 11 -5.38 -3.43 -9.40
CA SER A 11 -4.98 -3.76 -10.77
C SER A 11 -5.83 -3.00 -11.78
N ALA A 12 -7.15 -2.92 -11.58
CA ALA A 12 -8.05 -2.16 -12.43
C ALA A 12 -7.73 -0.65 -12.39
N PHE A 13 -7.45 -0.12 -11.19
CA PHE A 13 -7.09 1.29 -11.03
C PHE A 13 -5.74 1.61 -11.69
N ILE A 14 -4.70 0.83 -11.43
CA ILE A 14 -3.38 1.02 -12.06
C ILE A 14 -3.48 0.96 -13.58
N ALA A 15 -4.30 0.04 -14.12
CA ALA A 15 -4.57 -0.02 -15.55
C ALA A 15 -5.31 1.22 -16.06
N SER A 16 -6.28 1.75 -15.31
CA SER A 16 -7.05 2.94 -15.69
C SER A 16 -6.24 4.24 -15.75
N VAL A 17 -5.13 4.33 -15.00
CA VAL A 17 -4.20 5.47 -15.08
C VAL A 17 -3.48 5.50 -16.44
N GLY A 18 -3.45 4.39 -17.18
CA GLY A 18 -2.93 4.32 -18.55
C GLY A 18 -1.40 4.26 -18.67
N LYS A 19 -0.67 4.23 -17.55
CA LYS A 19 0.81 4.12 -17.54
C LYS A 19 1.33 2.67 -17.55
N ARG A 20 0.46 1.69 -17.29
CA ARG A 20 0.81 0.27 -17.17
C ARG A 20 -0.13 -0.57 -18.02
N THR A 21 0.39 -1.61 -18.65
CA THR A 21 -0.47 -2.62 -19.30
C THR A 21 -1.29 -3.39 -18.23
N PRO A 22 -2.40 -4.07 -18.59
CA PRO A 22 -3.18 -4.84 -17.62
C PRO A 22 -2.35 -5.89 -16.86
N ARG A 23 -1.40 -6.54 -17.54
CA ARG A 23 -0.50 -7.52 -16.92
C ARG A 23 0.44 -6.88 -15.90
N GLU A 24 1.03 -5.75 -16.27
CA GLU A 24 1.89 -4.98 -15.38
C GLU A 24 1.13 -4.42 -14.19
N ALA A 25 -0.10 -3.95 -14.42
CA ALA A 25 -0.97 -3.45 -13.38
C ALA A 25 -1.32 -4.54 -12.36
N ALA A 26 -1.60 -5.77 -12.81
CA ALA A 26 -1.83 -6.91 -11.93
C ALA A 26 -0.59 -7.30 -11.12
N HIS A 27 0.59 -7.25 -11.74
CA HIS A 27 1.86 -7.48 -11.05
C HIS A 27 2.11 -6.41 -9.99
N ASP A 28 1.95 -5.14 -10.33
CA ASP A 28 2.15 -4.00 -9.43
C ASP A 28 1.17 -4.05 -8.24
N ALA A 29 -0.10 -4.37 -8.49
CA ALA A 29 -1.10 -4.56 -7.44
C ALA A 29 -0.72 -5.68 -6.46
N THR A 30 -0.26 -6.82 -6.99
CA THR A 30 0.19 -7.96 -6.18
C THR A 30 1.41 -7.60 -5.32
N GLU A 31 2.37 -6.89 -5.92
CA GLU A 31 3.57 -6.41 -5.25
C GLU A 31 3.23 -5.40 -4.15
N LEU A 32 2.34 -4.43 -4.42
CA LEU A 32 1.86 -3.46 -3.43
C LEU A 32 1.20 -4.14 -2.23
N CYS A 33 0.27 -5.08 -2.44
CA CYS A 33 -0.34 -5.82 -1.33
C CYS A 33 0.72 -6.58 -0.51
N SER A 34 1.68 -7.21 -1.18
CA SER A 34 2.76 -7.96 -0.51
C SER A 34 3.65 -7.05 0.35
N LEU A 35 4.00 -5.87 -0.15
CA LEU A 35 4.79 -4.87 0.57
C LEU A 35 4.01 -4.28 1.74
N ALA A 36 2.73 -3.93 1.54
CA ALA A 36 1.86 -3.41 2.59
C ALA A 36 1.73 -4.40 3.76
N ARG A 37 1.58 -5.70 3.47
CA ARG A 37 1.58 -6.76 4.50
C ARG A 37 2.91 -6.88 5.24
N ALA A 38 4.02 -6.68 4.52
CA ALA A 38 5.33 -6.69 5.15
C ALA A 38 5.54 -5.49 6.08
N LEU A 39 5.05 -4.31 5.70
CA LEU A 39 5.04 -3.12 6.55
C LEU A 39 4.13 -3.31 7.75
N HIS A 40 2.92 -3.85 7.57
CA HIS A 40 1.99 -4.11 8.67
C HIS A 40 2.59 -5.01 9.75
N ARG A 41 3.29 -6.08 9.37
CA ARG A 41 4.02 -6.93 10.32
C ARG A 41 5.11 -6.18 11.09
N LEU A 42 5.77 -5.20 10.47
CA LEU A 42 6.75 -4.36 11.17
C LEU A 42 6.05 -3.39 12.12
N ASN A 43 4.90 -2.83 11.75
CA ASN A 43 4.10 -2.00 12.63
C ASN A 43 3.63 -2.77 13.88
N GLU A 44 3.21 -4.03 13.72
CA GLU A 44 2.87 -4.91 14.84
C GLU A 44 4.05 -5.13 15.79
N VAL A 45 5.25 -5.39 15.25
CA VAL A 45 6.47 -5.54 16.06
C VAL A 45 6.81 -4.23 16.78
N SER A 46 6.78 -3.11 16.04
CA SER A 46 7.05 -1.77 16.57
C SER A 46 6.15 -1.45 17.78
N CYS A 47 4.85 -1.74 17.65
CA CYS A 47 3.86 -1.50 18.70
C CYS A 47 4.06 -2.38 19.94
N ASN A 48 4.54 -3.61 19.77
CA ASN A 48 4.66 -4.57 20.88
C ASN A 48 5.98 -4.46 21.64
N CYS A 49 7.10 -4.29 20.93
CA CYS A 49 8.43 -4.37 21.53
C CYS A 49 9.45 -3.37 20.95
N GLY A 50 9.04 -2.49 20.05
CA GLY A 50 9.93 -1.58 19.34
C GLY A 50 10.72 -2.27 18.22
N LEU A 51 11.20 -1.49 17.26
CA LEU A 51 11.99 -2.01 16.14
C LEU A 51 13.48 -2.05 16.47
N THR A 52 14.15 -3.08 15.99
CA THR A 52 15.62 -3.12 15.91
C THR A 52 16.12 -2.24 14.75
N PRO A 53 17.38 -1.76 14.76
CA PRO A 53 17.94 -0.98 13.66
C PRO A 53 17.85 -1.69 12.29
N ARG A 54 17.95 -3.03 12.28
CA ARG A 54 17.78 -3.84 11.07
C ARG A 54 16.34 -3.82 10.57
N GLN A 55 15.36 -3.82 11.47
CA GLN A 55 13.94 -3.74 11.11
C GLN A 55 13.55 -2.33 10.68
N GLU A 56 14.08 -1.27 11.29
CA GLU A 56 13.89 0.11 10.85
C GLU A 56 14.40 0.30 9.42
N LYS A 57 15.63 -0.16 9.13
CA LYS A 57 16.17 -0.14 7.76
C LYS A 57 15.34 -0.96 6.79
N ARG A 58 14.78 -2.09 7.24
CA ARG A 58 13.85 -2.89 6.44
C ARG A 58 12.55 -2.13 6.15
N MET A 59 12.01 -1.41 7.13
CA MET A 59 10.80 -0.60 6.99
C MET A 59 11.02 0.48 5.93
N GLN A 60 12.10 1.26 6.02
CA GLN A 60 12.48 2.26 5.02
C GLN A 60 12.61 1.66 3.62
N ASN A 61 13.32 0.54 3.48
CA ASN A 61 13.45 -0.13 2.18
C ASN A 61 12.11 -0.60 1.59
N LEU A 62 11.15 -0.98 2.45
CA LEU A 62 9.81 -1.38 2.00
C LEU A 62 8.99 -0.16 1.58
N GLU A 63 9.04 0.94 2.35
CA GLU A 63 8.40 2.21 2.00
C GLU A 63 8.92 2.76 0.67
N ASP A 64 10.24 2.71 0.44
CA ASP A 64 10.84 3.18 -0.81
C ASP A 64 10.41 2.34 -2.02
N LYS A 65 10.26 1.02 -1.84
CA LYS A 65 9.69 0.14 -2.86
C LYS A 65 8.24 0.50 -3.16
N VAL A 66 7.42 0.75 -2.14
CA VAL A 66 6.03 1.19 -2.34
C VAL A 66 6.01 2.49 -3.14
N ARG A 67 6.80 3.50 -2.75
CA ARG A 67 6.90 4.78 -3.48
C ARG A 67 7.32 4.58 -4.93
N SER A 68 8.28 3.68 -5.19
CA SER A 68 8.74 3.38 -6.55
C SER A 68 7.62 2.78 -7.42
N ILE A 69 6.85 1.83 -6.87
CA ILE A 69 5.73 1.21 -7.59
C ILE A 69 4.62 2.24 -7.84
N LEU A 70 4.30 3.08 -6.86
CA LEU A 70 3.30 4.14 -7.03
C LEU A 70 3.73 5.16 -8.08
N ALA A 71 5.00 5.59 -8.06
CA ALA A 71 5.55 6.52 -9.03
C ALA A 71 5.47 5.97 -10.46
N ARG A 72 5.87 4.70 -10.70
CA ARG A 72 5.77 4.08 -12.02
C ARG A 72 4.32 3.85 -12.46
N ALA A 73 3.42 3.58 -11.52
CA ALA A 73 1.99 3.44 -11.78
C ALA A 73 1.29 4.79 -12.02
N GLY A 74 1.93 5.91 -11.67
CA GLY A 74 1.31 7.25 -11.73
C GLY A 74 0.29 7.49 -10.62
N MET A 75 0.43 6.80 -9.50
CA MET A 75 -0.43 6.92 -8.32
C MET A 75 0.24 7.78 -7.26
N ALA A 76 -0.59 8.50 -6.48
CA ALA A 76 -0.13 9.29 -5.36
C ALA A 76 -0.20 8.48 -4.07
N LEU A 77 0.90 8.51 -3.31
CA LEU A 77 0.91 8.05 -1.92
C LEU A 77 0.27 9.15 -1.06
N ASN A 78 -0.73 8.80 -0.26
CA ASN A 78 -1.30 9.71 0.72
C ASN A 78 -0.41 9.72 1.97
N HIS A 79 -0.33 8.59 2.69
CA HIS A 79 0.59 8.43 3.83
C HIS A 79 0.91 6.96 4.11
N PHE A 80 1.98 6.73 4.87
CA PHE A 80 2.21 5.49 5.58
C PHE A 80 1.63 5.61 6.99
N ASN A 81 1.02 4.54 7.49
CA ASN A 81 0.48 4.51 8.83
C ASN A 81 1.27 3.49 9.67
N GLY A 82 1.71 3.91 10.85
CA GLY A 82 2.44 3.08 11.80
C GLY A 82 1.54 2.32 12.78
N ASP A 83 0.24 2.63 12.85
CA ASP A 83 -0.69 1.93 13.74
C ASP A 83 -1.11 0.58 13.13
N PRO A 84 -0.78 -0.57 13.78
CA PRO A 84 -1.16 -1.89 13.30
C PRO A 84 -2.68 -2.16 13.35
N ARG A 85 -3.51 -1.27 13.91
CA ARG A 85 -4.97 -1.38 13.86
C ARG A 85 -5.54 -0.95 12.50
N GLY A 86 -4.76 -0.22 11.71
CA GLY A 86 -5.12 0.27 10.39
C GLY A 86 -4.38 -0.46 9.26
N TYR A 87 -4.56 0.06 8.04
CA TYR A 87 -3.75 -0.35 6.90
C TYR A 87 -2.35 0.26 7.02
N ALA A 88 -1.34 -0.36 6.41
CA ALA A 88 0.04 0.16 6.49
C ALA A 88 0.32 1.24 5.44
N VAL A 89 -0.36 1.18 4.29
CA VAL A 89 -0.17 2.09 3.16
C VAL A 89 -1.51 2.68 2.78
N TYR A 90 -1.56 3.99 2.58
CA TYR A 90 -2.72 4.71 2.09
C TYR A 90 -2.39 5.43 0.79
N ILE A 91 -3.26 5.28 -0.20
CA ILE A 91 -3.11 5.90 -1.52
C ILE A 91 -4.31 6.77 -1.85
N ASP A 92 -4.08 7.79 -2.67
CA ASP A 92 -5.15 8.58 -3.24
C ASP A 92 -5.56 7.97 -4.57
N LEU A 93 -6.82 7.57 -4.65
CA LEU A 93 -7.42 7.15 -5.90
C LEU A 93 -8.07 8.37 -6.60
N PRO A 94 -7.89 8.53 -7.93
CA PRO A 94 -8.43 9.69 -8.66
C PRO A 94 -9.95 9.83 -8.59
N ASP A 95 -10.66 8.72 -8.39
CA ASP A 95 -12.11 8.66 -8.23
C ASP A 95 -12.56 9.04 -6.80
N GLY A 96 -11.62 9.22 -5.87
CA GLY A 96 -11.88 9.50 -4.46
C GLY A 96 -12.39 8.28 -3.67
N SER A 97 -12.24 7.06 -4.21
CA SER A 97 -12.59 5.83 -3.51
C SER A 97 -11.76 5.65 -2.24
N TYR A 98 -12.41 5.19 -1.16
CA TYR A 98 -11.77 4.91 0.13
C TYR A 98 -12.37 3.65 0.75
N ASN A 99 -11.60 2.95 1.57
CA ASN A 99 -12.01 1.72 2.27
C ASN A 99 -11.59 1.74 3.76
N SER A 100 -11.19 2.91 4.25
CA SER A 100 -10.59 3.07 5.57
C SER A 100 -11.54 3.72 6.56
N PHE A 101 -11.32 3.44 7.85
CA PHE A 101 -12.13 3.97 8.95
C PHE A 101 -12.05 5.50 9.10
N GLY A 102 -10.98 6.13 8.60
CA GLY A 102 -10.82 7.59 8.62
C GLY A 102 -11.61 8.33 7.54
N GLY A 103 -12.37 7.61 6.70
CA GLY A 103 -13.15 8.21 5.64
C GLY A 103 -12.31 8.65 4.44
N ARG A 104 -12.88 9.53 3.61
CA ARG A 104 -12.29 9.96 2.33
C ARG A 104 -10.93 10.65 2.48
N GLU A 105 -10.69 11.32 3.60
CA GLU A 105 -9.45 12.08 3.86
C GLU A 105 -8.22 11.18 4.00
N HIS A 106 -8.42 9.94 4.44
CA HIS A 106 -7.35 8.96 4.59
C HIS A 106 -7.08 8.17 3.30
N GLY A 107 -7.97 8.23 2.31
CA GLY A 107 -7.82 7.51 1.05
C GLY A 107 -8.04 6.00 1.16
N TYR A 108 -7.53 5.28 0.16
CA TYR A 108 -7.66 3.83 0.05
C TYR A 108 -6.50 3.12 0.75
N GLY A 109 -6.80 2.34 1.78
CA GLY A 109 -5.85 1.56 2.53
C GLY A 109 -5.49 0.24 1.85
N ILE A 110 -4.21 -0.11 1.85
CA ILE A 110 -3.63 -1.35 1.31
C ILE A 110 -3.19 -2.26 2.48
N GLY A 111 -3.61 -3.53 2.46
CA GLY A 111 -3.25 -4.53 3.48
C GLY A 111 -3.46 -5.96 3.03
#